data_AF-V4LHH1-F1
#
_entry.id   AF-V4LHH1-F1
#
_cell.length_a   1.000
_cell.length_b   1.000
_cell.length_c   1.000
_cell.angle_alpha   90.00
_cell.angle_beta   90.00
_cell.angle_gamma   90.00
#
_symmetry.space_group_name_H-M   'P 1'
#
loop_
_entity.id
_entity.type
_entity.pdbx_description
1 polymer ?
#
loop_
_entity_poly.entity_id
_entity_poly.type
_entity_poly.pdbx_seq_one_letter_code
_entity_poly.pdbx_strand_id
1 'polypeptide(L)'
;MTQSYYWHDYETWGGTPAKDRPCQFAGIRTDTELNPIGEPMVLFSRPADDLLPQPDACLITGITPQRALRDGMPEAEFALAIQSELAAPATCGVGYNSLRFDDEVTRYLFYRNLLDPYAHSCRNGNSRWDLIDVLRLAHALRPDGIQWPEREPGVTSFKLEHLSAANDIPHADAHDALADVRATIAMARLLKRAQPRLFDYTLSLRDTENVRKLLDQGKPVLHVSQRYPAIRGAIAPVTVVGTHPNNPNQRLCFDLRQDPAILLDLNVEQIRERLFTPSADLPADVERIPIKGVKVNASPILAPIGTLGKDAAERWDIDQQQIKVHARRIDEAKSQIADKLLKVYQGQQWQEVTDPDLMLYTGGFF
;
A
#
# COMPACT_ATOMS: atom_id res chain seq x y z
N MET A 1 -28.33 -2.29 3.12
CA MET A 1 -27.51 -1.12 2.73
C MET A 1 -26.68 -1.54 1.54
N THR A 2 -26.58 -0.70 0.51
CA THR A 2 -25.85 -1.01 -0.73
C THR A 2 -24.37 -0.68 -0.53
N GLN A 3 -23.49 -1.58 -0.93
CA GLN A 3 -22.05 -1.35 -0.88
C GLN A 3 -21.66 -0.17 -1.79
N SER A 4 -20.75 0.69 -1.34
CA SER A 4 -20.22 1.81 -2.13
C SER A 4 -18.70 1.91 -2.02
N TYR A 5 -18.09 2.59 -2.98
CA TYR A 5 -16.68 2.99 -2.89
C TYR A 5 -16.62 4.48 -2.55
N TYR A 6 -15.68 4.86 -1.69
CA TYR A 6 -15.33 6.25 -1.46
C TYR A 6 -13.90 6.49 -1.92
N TRP A 7 -13.77 7.08 -3.10
CA TRP A 7 -12.51 7.39 -3.75
C TRP A 7 -11.99 8.69 -3.18
N HIS A 8 -10.77 8.73 -2.69
CA HIS A 8 -10.23 9.91 -2.03
C HIS A 8 -8.74 10.07 -2.26
N ASP A 9 -8.28 11.30 -2.06
CA ASP A 9 -6.89 11.73 -2.18
C ASP A 9 -6.68 12.96 -1.29
N TYR A 10 -5.46 13.09 -0.75
CA TYR A 10 -5.03 14.26 0.02
C TYR A 10 -3.88 14.99 -0.66
N GLU A 11 -3.95 16.32 -0.59
CA GLU A 11 -2.73 17.13 -0.67
C GLU A 11 -2.28 17.51 0.74
N THR A 12 -0.97 17.50 0.98
CA THR A 12 -0.38 17.72 2.31
C THR A 12 0.73 18.75 2.29
N TRP A 13 1.09 19.25 3.47
CA TRP A 13 2.23 20.16 3.64
C TRP A 13 3.60 19.45 3.65
N GLY A 14 3.65 18.15 3.35
CA GLY A 14 4.88 17.35 3.34
C GLY A 14 4.64 15.84 3.31
N GLY A 15 5.71 15.08 3.12
CA GLY A 15 5.66 13.63 2.86
C GLY A 15 5.62 12.71 4.08
N THR A 16 5.55 13.23 5.30
CA THR A 16 5.55 12.45 6.55
C THR A 16 4.20 12.56 7.26
N PRO A 17 3.26 11.61 7.09
CA PRO A 17 1.89 11.71 7.62
C PRO A 17 1.76 11.99 9.13
N ALA A 18 2.74 11.54 9.91
CA ALA A 18 2.78 11.77 11.36
C ALA A 18 3.11 13.22 11.73
N LYS A 19 3.91 13.92 10.91
CA LYS A 19 4.44 15.27 11.19
C LYS A 19 3.74 16.33 10.37
N ASP A 20 3.60 16.08 9.08
CA ASP A 20 3.02 17.00 8.12
C ASP A 20 1.49 16.92 8.17
N ARG A 21 0.82 18.06 7.98
CA ARG A 21 -0.65 18.16 8.06
C ARG A 21 -1.29 18.15 6.67
N PRO A 22 -2.51 17.63 6.52
CA PRO A 22 -3.25 17.77 5.27
C PRO A 22 -3.60 19.23 4.99
N CYS A 23 -3.58 19.62 3.72
CA CYS A 23 -3.97 20.96 3.26
C CYS A 23 -5.25 20.95 2.41
N GLN A 24 -5.47 19.88 1.65
CA GLN A 24 -6.70 19.64 0.88
C GLN A 24 -7.10 18.18 0.99
N PHE A 25 -8.40 17.92 0.88
CA PHE A 25 -8.96 16.59 0.68
C PHE A 25 -9.99 16.66 -0.45
N ALA A 26 -9.98 15.66 -1.32
CA ALA A 26 -11.06 15.44 -2.26
C ALA A 26 -11.62 14.02 -2.13
N GLY A 27 -12.91 13.88 -2.40
CA GLY A 27 -13.58 12.59 -2.37
C GLY A 27 -14.76 12.49 -3.33
N ILE A 28 -14.95 11.32 -3.93
CA ILE A 28 -16.12 10.99 -4.73
C ILE A 28 -16.64 9.63 -4.28
N ARG A 29 -17.94 9.56 -3.96
CA ARG A 29 -18.62 8.29 -3.72
C ARG A 29 -19.08 7.68 -5.04
N THR A 30 -18.97 6.37 -5.19
CA THR A 30 -19.55 5.64 -6.33
C THR A 30 -20.31 4.39 -5.89
N ASP A 31 -21.22 3.92 -6.75
CA ASP A 31 -21.76 2.57 -6.66
C ASP A 31 -20.71 1.49 -7.03
N THR A 32 -21.11 0.22 -6.99
CA THR A 32 -20.23 -0.91 -7.37
C THR A 32 -19.90 -0.97 -8.87
N GLU A 33 -20.68 -0.28 -9.69
CA GLU A 33 -20.44 -0.08 -11.13
C GLU A 33 -19.59 1.15 -11.43
N LEU A 34 -19.06 1.79 -10.37
CA LEU A 34 -18.19 2.95 -10.43
C LEU A 34 -18.91 4.20 -10.95
N ASN A 35 -20.24 4.28 -10.87
CA ASN A 35 -21.00 5.48 -11.19
C ASN A 35 -21.03 6.42 -9.98
N PRO A 36 -20.79 7.75 -10.13
CA PRO A 36 -20.79 8.68 -9.02
C PRO A 36 -22.15 8.75 -8.31
N ILE A 37 -22.12 8.87 -6.99
CA ILE A 37 -23.28 9.07 -6.11
C ILE A 37 -23.08 10.40 -5.40
N GLY A 38 -24.04 11.31 -5.56
CA GLY A 38 -23.97 12.64 -4.96
C GLY A 38 -22.91 13.53 -5.60
N GLU A 39 -22.62 14.65 -4.94
CA GLU A 39 -21.62 15.61 -5.41
C GLU A 39 -20.22 15.28 -4.86
N PRO A 40 -19.15 15.60 -5.60
CA PRO A 40 -17.79 15.53 -5.07
C PRO A 40 -17.60 16.39 -3.82
N MET A 41 -16.84 15.87 -2.87
CA MET A 41 -16.36 16.62 -1.71
C MET A 41 -14.98 17.20 -2.04
N VAL A 42 -14.80 18.51 -1.81
CA VAL A 42 -13.48 19.16 -1.86
C VAL A 42 -13.38 20.09 -0.65
N LEU A 43 -12.42 19.83 0.22
CA LEU A 43 -12.21 20.56 1.47
C LEU A 43 -10.78 21.07 1.53
N PHE A 44 -10.60 22.27 2.10
CA PHE A 44 -9.29 22.76 2.53
C PHE A 44 -9.20 22.71 4.05
N SER A 45 -8.03 22.33 4.56
CA SER A 45 -7.73 22.36 5.99
C SER A 45 -6.94 23.64 6.30
N ARG A 46 -7.44 24.42 7.26
CA ARG A 46 -6.77 25.62 7.73
C ARG A 46 -5.49 25.23 8.49
N PRO A 47 -4.30 25.71 8.08
CA PRO A 47 -3.08 25.44 8.83
C PRO A 47 -3.16 26.10 10.21
N ALA A 48 -2.71 25.38 11.24
CA ALA A 48 -2.53 25.93 12.58
C ALA A 48 -1.35 26.93 12.61
N ASP A 49 -1.26 27.73 13.66
CA ASP A 49 -0.25 28.78 13.83
C ASP A 49 1.14 28.23 14.17
N ASP A 50 1.24 26.95 14.54
CA ASP A 50 2.46 26.20 14.77
C ASP A 50 2.98 25.46 13.53
N LEU A 51 2.27 25.54 12.39
CA LEU A 51 2.64 24.85 11.17
C LEU A 51 3.47 25.74 10.23
N LEU A 52 4.64 25.24 9.85
CA LEU A 52 5.39 25.74 8.70
C LEU A 52 5.41 24.66 7.61
N PRO A 53 4.83 24.92 6.42
CA PRO A 53 4.77 23.92 5.36
C PRO A 53 6.14 23.67 4.73
N GLN A 54 6.34 22.46 4.19
CA GLN A 54 7.52 22.19 3.37
C GLN A 54 7.39 22.97 2.05
N PRO A 55 8.39 23.80 1.68
CA PRO A 55 8.33 24.60 0.45
C PRO A 55 8.09 23.75 -0.81
N ASP A 56 8.72 22.58 -0.88
CA ASP A 56 8.57 21.67 -2.02
C ASP A 56 7.13 21.14 -2.15
N ALA A 57 6.44 20.89 -1.03
CA ALA A 57 5.04 20.49 -1.06
C ALA A 57 4.15 21.62 -1.60
N CYS A 58 4.38 22.87 -1.19
CA CYS A 58 3.65 24.02 -1.75
C CYS A 58 3.87 24.15 -3.28
N LEU A 59 5.07 23.83 -3.78
CA LEU A 59 5.39 23.88 -5.21
C LEU A 59 4.73 22.76 -5.99
N ILE A 60 4.68 21.55 -5.44
CA ILE A 60 4.05 20.37 -6.05
C ILE A 60 2.54 20.56 -6.11
N THR A 61 1.93 20.94 -4.99
CA THR A 61 0.45 21.04 -4.86
C THR A 61 -0.11 22.34 -5.45
N GLY A 62 0.72 23.39 -5.59
CA GLY A 62 0.25 24.73 -5.93
C GLY A 62 -0.64 25.37 -4.85
N ILE A 63 -0.78 24.74 -3.67
CA ILE A 63 -1.57 25.26 -2.56
C ILE A 63 -0.67 26.11 -1.68
N THR A 64 -1.07 27.36 -1.44
CA THR A 64 -0.37 28.25 -0.52
C THR A 64 -1.04 28.23 0.86
N PRO A 65 -0.29 28.41 1.96
CA PRO A 65 -0.88 28.55 3.29
C PRO A 65 -1.93 29.66 3.38
N GLN A 66 -1.73 30.75 2.63
CA GLN A 66 -2.67 31.86 2.54
C GLN A 66 -4.00 31.43 1.92
N ARG A 67 -3.97 30.60 0.86
CA ARG A 67 -5.17 30.01 0.26
C ARG A 67 -5.87 29.09 1.26
N ALA A 68 -5.14 28.15 1.86
CA ALA A 68 -5.69 27.22 2.84
C ALA A 68 -6.22 27.93 4.10
N LEU A 69 -5.61 29.04 4.52
CA LEU A 69 -6.09 29.86 5.63
C LEU A 69 -7.40 30.57 5.30
N ARG A 70 -7.53 31.10 4.07
CA ARG A 70 -8.72 31.79 3.58
C ARG A 70 -9.89 30.86 3.30
N ASP A 71 -9.62 29.74 2.61
CA ASP A 71 -10.64 28.85 2.05
C ASP A 71 -10.88 27.61 2.93
N GLY A 72 -9.99 27.35 3.90
CA GLY A 72 -10.04 26.16 4.74
C GLY A 72 -10.78 26.32 6.07
N MET A 73 -11.18 25.17 6.59
CA MET A 73 -11.85 25.01 7.89
C MET A 73 -10.89 24.49 8.97
N PRO A 74 -11.19 24.67 10.27
CA PRO A 74 -10.40 24.09 11.35
C PRO A 74 -10.20 22.57 11.18
N GLU A 75 -9.02 22.05 11.58
CA GLU A 75 -8.66 20.63 11.40
C GLU A 75 -9.71 19.67 12.01
N ALA A 76 -10.35 20.05 13.12
CA ALA A 76 -11.41 19.25 13.75
C ALA A 76 -12.67 19.12 12.87
N GLU A 77 -13.11 20.20 12.24
CA GLU A 77 -14.27 20.20 11.32
C GLU A 77 -13.92 19.41 10.05
N PHE A 78 -12.70 19.60 9.54
CA PHE A 78 -12.16 18.85 8.40
C PHE A 78 -12.14 17.33 8.68
N ALA A 79 -11.64 16.93 9.85
CA ALA A 79 -11.61 15.53 10.28
C ALA A 79 -13.01 14.93 10.41
N LEU A 80 -13.97 15.66 10.99
CA LEU A 80 -15.37 15.21 11.13
C LEU A 80 -16.07 15.03 9.78
N ALA A 81 -15.85 15.96 8.84
CA ALA A 81 -16.41 15.86 7.49
C ALA A 81 -15.89 14.61 6.75
N ILE A 82 -14.58 14.38 6.82
CA ILE A 82 -13.96 13.20 6.20
C ILE A 82 -14.41 11.90 6.88
N GLN A 83 -14.46 11.88 8.21
CA GLN A 83 -14.95 10.72 8.96
C GLN A 83 -16.38 10.36 8.58
N SER A 84 -17.25 11.36 8.39
CA SER A 84 -18.66 11.14 8.01
C SER A 84 -18.77 10.36 6.70
N GLU A 85 -17.90 10.65 5.74
CA GLU A 85 -17.87 9.94 4.46
C GLU A 85 -17.20 8.56 4.55
N LEU A 86 -16.01 8.48 5.14
CA LEU A 86 -15.26 7.22 5.22
C LEU A 86 -15.90 6.19 6.17
N ALA A 87 -16.60 6.64 7.21
CA ALA A 87 -17.26 5.78 8.19
C ALA A 87 -18.73 5.46 7.85
N ALA A 88 -19.27 6.01 6.75
CA ALA A 88 -20.59 5.64 6.26
C ALA A 88 -20.68 4.11 6.08
N PRO A 89 -21.74 3.42 6.54
CA PRO A 89 -21.83 1.97 6.49
C PRO A 89 -21.65 1.36 5.09
N ALA A 90 -21.05 0.17 5.03
CA ALA A 90 -20.74 -0.55 3.79
C ALA A 90 -19.90 0.26 2.77
N THR A 91 -19.01 1.14 3.27
CA THR A 91 -18.08 1.91 2.45
C THR A 91 -16.73 1.19 2.32
N CYS A 92 -16.24 1.07 1.10
CA CYS A 92 -14.85 0.72 0.84
C CYS A 92 -14.08 2.00 0.48
N GLY A 93 -13.19 2.45 1.37
CA GLY A 93 -12.29 3.57 1.09
C GLY A 93 -11.22 3.15 0.07
N VAL A 94 -11.08 3.90 -1.02
CA VAL A 94 -10.16 3.58 -2.12
C VAL A 94 -9.38 4.83 -2.53
N GLY A 95 -8.13 4.66 -2.91
CA GLY A 95 -7.31 5.72 -3.51
C GLY A 95 -6.21 5.13 -4.39
N TYR A 96 -5.20 5.95 -4.70
CA TYR A 96 -4.04 5.55 -5.48
C TYR A 96 -2.78 5.69 -4.63
N ASN A 97 -2.21 4.56 -4.18
CA ASN A 97 -1.16 4.51 -3.15
C ASN A 97 -1.62 4.96 -1.75
N SER A 98 -2.94 5.00 -1.53
CA SER A 98 -3.56 5.52 -0.30
C SER A 98 -3.23 4.72 0.95
N LEU A 99 -3.18 3.39 0.87
CA LEU A 99 -2.92 2.53 2.05
C LEU A 99 -1.54 2.79 2.68
N ARG A 100 -0.62 3.45 1.97
CA ARG A 100 0.74 3.76 2.42
C ARG A 100 0.95 5.22 2.79
N PHE A 101 0.01 6.10 2.41
CA PHE A 101 0.13 7.53 2.61
C PHE A 101 -1.17 8.14 3.15
N ASP A 102 -2.19 8.29 2.32
CA ASP A 102 -3.48 8.92 2.65
C ASP A 102 -4.15 8.30 3.87
N ASP A 103 -4.16 6.97 3.97
CA ASP A 103 -4.72 6.26 5.13
C ASP A 103 -3.94 6.57 6.42
N GLU A 104 -2.63 6.76 6.32
CA GLU A 104 -1.81 7.17 7.46
C GLU A 104 -2.11 8.64 7.81
N VAL A 105 -2.30 9.52 6.81
CA VAL A 105 -2.76 10.89 7.02
C VAL A 105 -4.12 10.89 7.72
N THR A 106 -5.09 10.09 7.27
CA THR A 106 -6.41 9.94 7.91
C THR A 106 -6.29 9.44 9.35
N ARG A 107 -5.44 8.43 9.61
CA ARG A 107 -5.26 7.90 10.97
C ARG A 107 -4.70 8.95 11.92
N TYR A 108 -3.64 9.67 11.52
CA TYR A 108 -3.06 10.73 12.33
C TYR A 108 -3.99 11.94 12.47
N LEU A 109 -4.73 12.29 11.41
CA LEU A 109 -5.76 13.32 11.44
C LEU A 109 -6.84 12.99 12.47
N PHE A 110 -7.38 11.77 12.44
CA PHE A 110 -8.40 11.32 13.39
C PHE A 110 -7.85 11.25 14.81
N TYR A 111 -6.65 10.71 14.99
CA TYR A 111 -5.98 10.63 16.27
C TYR A 111 -5.82 12.00 16.94
N ARG A 112 -5.27 12.99 16.23
CA ARG A 112 -5.09 14.37 16.75
C ARG A 112 -6.42 15.05 17.08
N ASN A 113 -7.49 14.67 16.40
CA ASN A 113 -8.82 15.25 16.57
C ASN A 113 -9.78 14.36 17.39
N LEU A 114 -9.22 13.44 18.20
CA LEU A 114 -9.95 12.60 19.15
C LEU A 114 -11.04 11.70 18.52
N LEU A 115 -10.84 11.33 17.24
CA LEU A 115 -11.67 10.38 16.51
C LEU A 115 -10.96 9.02 16.46
N ASP A 116 -11.73 7.92 16.45
CA ASP A 116 -11.17 6.57 16.32
C ASP A 116 -10.38 6.45 14.99
N PRO A 117 -9.05 6.22 15.03
CA PRO A 117 -8.21 6.21 13.82
C PRO A 117 -8.50 5.03 12.87
N TYR A 118 -9.18 3.98 13.35
CA TYR A 118 -9.28 2.70 12.65
C TYR A 118 -10.72 2.32 12.30
N ALA A 119 -11.72 2.79 13.04
CA ALA A 119 -13.11 2.36 12.91
C ALA A 119 -13.67 2.48 11.48
N HIS A 120 -13.32 3.55 10.77
CA HIS A 120 -13.77 3.81 9.39
C HIS A 120 -13.38 2.67 8.42
N SER A 121 -12.33 1.91 8.74
CA SER A 121 -11.74 0.89 7.87
C SER A 121 -12.30 -0.53 8.05
N CYS A 122 -13.10 -0.77 9.10
CA CYS A 122 -13.50 -2.13 9.47
C CYS A 122 -14.89 -2.26 10.13
N ARG A 123 -15.42 -1.21 10.78
CA ARG A 123 -16.75 -1.26 11.38
C ARG A 123 -17.84 -1.12 10.32
N ASN A 124 -19.06 -1.55 10.64
CA ASN A 124 -20.25 -1.36 9.79
C ASN A 124 -20.14 -1.96 8.37
N GLY A 125 -19.33 -3.01 8.21
CA GLY A 125 -19.07 -3.61 6.90
C GLY A 125 -18.13 -2.79 6.01
N ASN A 126 -17.41 -1.83 6.58
CA ASN A 126 -16.44 -1.02 5.85
C ASN A 126 -15.15 -1.80 5.58
N SER A 127 -14.41 -1.34 4.57
CA SER A 127 -13.14 -1.93 4.14
C SER A 127 -12.26 -0.86 3.48
N ARG A 128 -11.03 -1.23 3.10
CA ARG A 128 -10.12 -0.34 2.37
C ARG A 128 -9.44 -1.06 1.21
N TRP A 129 -9.09 -0.34 0.16
CA TRP A 129 -8.45 -0.87 -1.03
C TRP A 129 -7.56 0.17 -1.70
N ASP A 130 -6.65 -0.26 -2.57
CA ASP A 130 -5.67 0.62 -3.24
C ASP A 130 -5.43 0.14 -4.66
N LEU A 131 -5.62 1.05 -5.62
CA LEU A 131 -5.57 0.72 -7.04
C LEU A 131 -4.13 0.47 -7.54
N ILE A 132 -3.10 1.01 -6.89
CA ILE A 132 -1.73 0.98 -7.45
C ILE A 132 -1.18 -0.46 -7.56
N ASP A 133 -1.37 -1.28 -6.53
CA ASP A 133 -0.89 -2.67 -6.53
C ASP A 133 -1.80 -3.57 -7.38
N VAL A 134 -3.06 -3.18 -7.58
CA VAL A 134 -3.99 -3.85 -8.50
C VAL A 134 -3.51 -3.67 -9.94
N LEU A 135 -3.14 -2.45 -10.32
CA LEU A 135 -2.60 -2.15 -11.65
C LEU A 135 -1.23 -2.80 -11.87
N ARG A 136 -0.38 -2.87 -10.85
CA ARG A 136 0.87 -3.65 -10.92
C ARG A 136 0.61 -5.13 -11.20
N LEU A 137 -0.37 -5.75 -10.54
CA LEU A 137 -0.75 -7.14 -10.84
C LEU A 137 -1.29 -7.28 -12.26
N ALA A 138 -2.14 -6.36 -12.69
CA ALA A 138 -2.72 -6.34 -14.04
C ALA A 138 -1.61 -6.26 -15.09
N HIS A 139 -0.69 -5.31 -14.98
CA HIS A 139 0.47 -5.22 -15.86
C HIS A 139 1.31 -6.51 -15.87
N ALA A 140 1.58 -7.07 -14.69
CA ALA A 140 2.45 -8.22 -14.58
C ALA A 140 1.84 -9.50 -15.17
N LEU A 141 0.53 -9.71 -15.03
CA LEU A 141 -0.12 -10.97 -15.37
C LEU A 141 -1.11 -10.89 -16.52
N ARG A 142 -1.82 -9.78 -16.68
CA ARG A 142 -2.92 -9.57 -17.63
C ARG A 142 -2.87 -8.14 -18.21
N PRO A 143 -1.81 -7.79 -18.96
CA PRO A 143 -1.57 -6.42 -19.42
C PRO A 143 -2.55 -5.95 -20.49
N ASP A 144 -3.21 -6.89 -21.18
CA ASP A 144 -4.05 -6.61 -22.35
C ASP A 144 -5.20 -5.66 -22.01
N GLY A 145 -5.44 -4.68 -22.89
CA GLY A 145 -6.52 -3.69 -22.76
C GLY A 145 -6.16 -2.43 -21.99
N ILE A 146 -4.92 -2.29 -21.51
CA ILE A 146 -4.37 -1.07 -20.90
C ILE A 146 -3.04 -0.75 -21.57
N GLN A 147 -2.80 0.53 -21.88
CA GLN A 147 -1.51 1.03 -22.33
C GLN A 147 -0.61 1.30 -21.12
N TRP A 148 0.60 0.74 -21.14
CA TRP A 148 1.54 0.80 -20.03
C TRP A 148 2.72 1.71 -20.40
N PRO A 149 2.78 2.95 -19.91
CA PRO A 149 3.86 3.87 -20.25
C PRO A 149 5.18 3.41 -19.63
N GLU A 150 6.28 3.64 -20.33
CA GLU A 150 7.64 3.42 -19.81
C GLU A 150 8.24 4.74 -19.31
N ARG A 151 8.96 4.70 -18.19
CA ARG A 151 9.77 5.85 -17.73
C ARG A 151 11.21 5.78 -18.25
N GLU A 152 11.69 4.56 -18.42
CA GLU A 152 13.01 4.18 -18.92
C GLU A 152 12.81 2.90 -19.76
N PRO A 153 13.67 2.58 -20.73
CA PRO A 153 13.51 1.39 -21.57
C PRO A 153 13.26 0.12 -20.76
N GLY A 154 12.09 -0.49 -20.95
CA GLY A 154 11.66 -1.71 -20.26
C GLY A 154 11.17 -1.52 -18.81
N VAL A 155 11.15 -0.28 -18.30
CA VAL A 155 10.68 0.04 -16.95
C VAL A 155 9.35 0.79 -17.01
N THR A 156 8.26 0.09 -16.68
CA THR A 156 6.92 0.66 -16.62
C THR A 156 6.81 1.74 -15.53
N SER A 157 6.18 2.86 -15.87
CA SER A 157 5.74 3.86 -14.91
C SER A 157 4.37 3.51 -14.35
N PHE A 158 4.25 3.47 -13.03
CA PHE A 158 2.98 3.40 -12.31
C PHE A 158 2.62 4.74 -11.66
N LYS A 159 3.08 5.84 -12.25
CA LYS A 159 2.62 7.18 -11.88
C LYS A 159 1.24 7.42 -12.49
N LEU A 160 0.29 7.94 -11.72
CA LEU A 160 -1.10 8.10 -12.17
C LEU A 160 -1.19 9.04 -13.37
N GLU A 161 -0.42 10.13 -13.35
CA GLU A 161 -0.29 11.10 -14.44
C GLU A 161 0.25 10.48 -15.73
N HIS A 162 1.21 9.54 -15.64
CA HIS A 162 1.71 8.83 -16.83
C HIS A 162 0.67 7.82 -17.36
N LEU A 163 0.04 7.05 -16.47
CA LEU A 163 -0.94 6.03 -16.85
C LEU A 163 -2.20 6.63 -17.47
N SER A 164 -2.72 7.70 -16.87
CA SER A 164 -3.89 8.41 -17.38
C SER A 164 -3.61 9.00 -18.76
N ALA A 165 -2.47 9.67 -18.94
CA ALA A 165 -2.05 10.21 -20.24
C ALA A 165 -1.91 9.12 -21.32
N ALA A 166 -1.31 7.97 -20.99
CA ALA A 166 -1.13 6.87 -21.94
C ALA A 166 -2.44 6.18 -22.37
N ASN A 167 -3.53 6.37 -21.61
CA ASN A 167 -4.82 5.73 -21.84
C ASN A 167 -5.93 6.74 -22.19
N ASP A 168 -5.57 7.93 -22.65
CA ASP A 168 -6.50 9.00 -23.04
C ASP A 168 -7.51 9.37 -21.93
N ILE A 169 -7.08 9.26 -20.67
CA ILE A 169 -7.89 9.66 -19.52
C ILE A 169 -7.57 11.13 -19.21
N PRO A 170 -8.56 12.03 -19.23
CA PRO A 170 -8.35 13.42 -18.85
C PRO A 170 -7.83 13.53 -17.41
N HIS A 171 -6.68 14.19 -17.27
CA HIS A 171 -6.05 14.49 -16.00
C HIS A 171 -5.62 15.96 -16.03
N ALA A 172 -6.60 16.84 -15.85
CA ALA A 172 -6.35 18.29 -15.73
C ALA A 172 -5.57 18.57 -14.44
N ASP A 173 -4.64 19.54 -14.45
CA ASP A 173 -3.77 19.93 -13.33
C ASP A 173 -3.47 18.77 -12.36
N ALA A 174 -2.55 17.89 -12.75
CA ALA A 174 -2.02 16.87 -11.84
C ALA A 174 -1.57 17.54 -10.53
N HIS A 175 -1.89 16.94 -9.37
CA HIS A 175 -1.74 17.54 -8.03
C HIS A 175 -2.86 18.50 -7.60
N ASP A 176 -4.05 18.36 -8.19
CA ASP A 176 -5.32 18.71 -7.54
C ASP A 176 -6.00 17.42 -7.10
N ALA A 177 -6.26 17.29 -5.79
CA ALA A 177 -6.81 16.06 -5.22
C ALA A 177 -8.09 15.56 -5.94
N LEU A 178 -8.95 16.45 -6.45
CA LEU A 178 -10.16 16.03 -7.16
C LEU A 178 -9.84 15.48 -8.56
N ALA A 179 -8.84 16.03 -9.24
CA ALA A 179 -8.37 15.51 -10.52
C ALA A 179 -7.78 14.10 -10.36
N ASP A 180 -6.96 13.89 -9.33
CA ASP A 180 -6.37 12.59 -9.00
C ASP A 180 -7.44 11.55 -8.61
N VAL A 181 -8.47 11.94 -7.85
CA VAL A 181 -9.63 11.07 -7.56
C VAL A 181 -10.36 10.66 -8.84
N ARG A 182 -10.62 11.61 -9.77
CA ARG A 182 -11.28 11.33 -11.04
C ARG A 182 -10.44 10.41 -11.94
N ALA A 183 -9.13 10.66 -12.02
CA ALA A 183 -8.20 9.83 -12.78
C ALA A 183 -8.13 8.40 -12.19
N THR A 184 -8.13 8.26 -10.87
CA THR A 184 -8.18 6.97 -10.18
C THR A 184 -9.45 6.20 -10.51
N ILE A 185 -10.62 6.82 -10.45
CA ILE A 185 -11.90 6.19 -10.84
C ILE A 185 -11.88 5.78 -12.32
N ALA A 186 -11.35 6.63 -13.21
CA ALA A 186 -11.27 6.32 -14.63
C ALA A 186 -10.34 5.14 -14.92
N MET A 187 -9.18 5.05 -14.26
CA MET A 187 -8.29 3.89 -14.33
C MET A 187 -8.96 2.63 -13.78
N ALA A 188 -9.70 2.71 -12.67
CA ALA A 188 -10.45 1.59 -12.12
C ALA A 188 -11.53 1.09 -13.11
N ARG A 189 -12.25 2.00 -13.76
CA ARG A 189 -13.23 1.66 -14.82
C ARG A 189 -12.56 1.00 -16.02
N LEU A 190 -11.43 1.53 -16.46
CA LEU A 190 -10.66 0.95 -17.56
C LEU A 190 -10.24 -0.49 -17.23
N LEU A 191 -9.69 -0.70 -16.04
CA LEU A 191 -9.31 -2.03 -15.56
C LEU A 191 -10.52 -2.96 -15.44
N LYS A 192 -11.63 -2.51 -14.86
CA LYS A 192 -12.86 -3.32 -14.73
C LYS A 192 -13.38 -3.78 -16.09
N ARG A 193 -13.28 -2.94 -17.13
CA ARG A 193 -13.66 -3.31 -18.51
C ARG A 193 -12.66 -4.26 -19.16
N ALA A 194 -11.36 -3.97 -19.04
CA ALA A 194 -10.32 -4.76 -19.69
C ALA A 194 -10.12 -6.14 -19.04
N GLN A 195 -10.14 -6.20 -17.70
CA GLN A 195 -9.80 -7.39 -16.92
C GLN A 195 -10.79 -7.59 -15.73
N PRO A 196 -12.10 -7.80 -15.98
CA PRO A 196 -13.12 -7.87 -14.93
C PRO A 196 -12.84 -8.93 -13.87
N ARG A 197 -12.38 -10.12 -14.27
CA ARG A 197 -12.05 -11.21 -13.34
C ARG A 197 -10.89 -10.87 -12.41
N LEU A 198 -9.89 -10.12 -12.90
CA LEU A 198 -8.76 -9.67 -12.09
C LEU A 198 -9.20 -8.58 -11.13
N PHE A 199 -10.04 -7.66 -11.59
CA PHE A 199 -10.65 -6.63 -10.76
C PHE A 199 -11.42 -7.26 -9.59
N ASP A 200 -12.35 -8.18 -9.86
CA ASP A 200 -13.14 -8.85 -8.82
C ASP A 200 -12.27 -9.66 -7.85
N TYR A 201 -11.29 -10.37 -8.39
CA TYR A 201 -10.34 -11.15 -7.59
C TYR A 201 -9.54 -10.25 -6.64
N THR A 202 -8.92 -9.18 -7.16
CA THR A 202 -8.09 -8.28 -6.33
C THR A 202 -8.92 -7.48 -5.34
N LEU A 203 -10.15 -7.12 -5.71
CA LEU A 203 -11.12 -6.51 -4.82
C LEU A 203 -11.49 -7.46 -3.65
N SER A 204 -11.59 -8.78 -3.90
CA SER A 204 -11.86 -9.77 -2.84
C SER A 204 -10.74 -9.87 -1.78
N LEU A 205 -9.52 -9.43 -2.11
CA LEU A 205 -8.36 -9.45 -1.19
C LEU A 205 -8.38 -8.32 -0.17
N ARG A 206 -9.34 -7.40 -0.23
CA ARG A 206 -9.60 -6.46 0.88
C ARG A 206 -10.11 -7.17 2.13
N ASP A 207 -10.68 -8.38 1.97
CA ASP A 207 -11.06 -9.24 3.08
C ASP A 207 -9.82 -9.99 3.61
N THR A 208 -9.52 -9.74 4.87
CA THR A 208 -8.39 -10.35 5.58
C THR A 208 -8.46 -11.88 5.59
N GLU A 209 -9.65 -12.47 5.62
CA GLU A 209 -9.81 -13.93 5.61
C GLU A 209 -9.43 -14.54 4.26
N ASN A 210 -9.71 -13.85 3.15
CA ASN A 210 -9.28 -14.31 1.83
C ASN A 210 -7.75 -14.27 1.69
N VAL A 211 -7.11 -13.24 2.23
CA VAL A 211 -5.65 -13.13 2.29
C VAL A 211 -5.04 -14.22 3.17
N ARG A 212 -5.59 -14.46 4.36
CA ARG A 212 -5.14 -15.55 5.26
C ARG A 212 -5.29 -16.91 4.60
N LYS A 213 -6.42 -17.19 3.96
CA LYS A 213 -6.64 -18.44 3.21
C LYS A 213 -5.60 -18.68 2.12
N LEU A 214 -5.06 -17.65 1.49
CA LEU A 214 -3.99 -17.79 0.50
C LEU A 214 -2.64 -18.08 1.15
N LEU A 215 -2.27 -17.31 2.18
CA LEU A 215 -0.94 -17.40 2.81
C LEU A 215 -0.80 -18.64 3.71
N ASP A 216 -1.84 -18.99 4.46
CA ASP A 216 -1.79 -20.04 5.46
C ASP A 216 -1.87 -21.46 4.84
N GLN A 217 -2.09 -21.57 3.51
CA GLN A 217 -1.91 -22.83 2.76
C GLN A 217 -0.46 -23.32 2.73
N GLY A 218 0.52 -22.45 3.05
CA GLY A 218 1.95 -22.79 3.01
C GLY A 218 2.51 -23.02 1.62
N LYS A 219 1.73 -22.73 0.56
CA LYS A 219 2.16 -22.82 -0.83
C LYS A 219 2.75 -21.49 -1.28
N PRO A 220 3.70 -21.50 -2.25
CA PRO A 220 4.14 -20.28 -2.90
C PRO A 220 2.97 -19.48 -3.50
N VAL A 221 3.04 -18.16 -3.35
CA VAL A 221 2.13 -17.19 -3.96
C VAL A 221 2.94 -16.11 -4.67
N LEU A 222 2.36 -15.46 -5.67
CA LEU A 222 2.88 -14.19 -6.15
C LEU A 222 2.43 -13.08 -5.21
N HIS A 223 3.33 -12.19 -4.86
CA HIS A 223 3.06 -11.00 -4.07
C HIS A 223 3.51 -9.76 -4.85
N VAL A 224 2.66 -8.73 -4.83
CA VAL A 224 2.90 -7.46 -5.53
C VAL A 224 3.38 -6.43 -4.53
N SER A 225 4.40 -5.65 -4.89
CA SER A 225 4.85 -4.55 -4.04
C SER A 225 5.76 -3.58 -4.78
N GLN A 226 5.68 -2.30 -4.43
CA GLN A 226 6.69 -1.30 -4.81
C GLN A 226 8.12 -1.63 -4.38
N ARG A 227 8.29 -2.55 -3.41
CA ARG A 227 9.62 -3.02 -2.98
C ARG A 227 10.29 -3.93 -4.01
N TYR A 228 9.52 -4.49 -4.95
CA TYR A 228 10.07 -5.25 -6.07
C TYR A 228 10.29 -4.30 -7.26
N PRO A 229 11.44 -4.41 -7.96
CA PRO A 229 11.73 -3.54 -9.09
C PRO A 229 10.65 -3.63 -10.18
N ALA A 230 10.29 -2.48 -10.78
CA ALA A 230 9.33 -2.42 -11.88
C ALA A 230 9.81 -3.17 -13.13
N ILE A 231 11.14 -3.19 -13.39
CA ILE A 231 11.77 -4.02 -14.43
C ILE A 231 11.50 -5.53 -14.23
N ARG A 232 11.18 -5.96 -13.00
CA ARG A 232 10.77 -7.33 -12.64
C ARG A 232 9.26 -7.43 -12.41
N GLY A 233 8.48 -6.55 -13.03
CA GLY A 233 7.01 -6.54 -12.98
C GLY A 233 6.42 -6.12 -11.64
N ALA A 234 7.22 -5.61 -10.68
CA ALA A 234 6.80 -5.31 -9.32
C ALA A 234 6.16 -6.51 -8.57
N ILE A 235 6.53 -7.73 -8.95
CA ILE A 235 6.08 -8.98 -8.35
C ILE A 235 7.25 -9.82 -7.84
N ALA A 236 6.96 -10.70 -6.89
CA ALA A 236 7.85 -11.78 -6.50
C ALA A 236 7.07 -13.05 -6.12
N PRO A 237 7.55 -14.25 -6.49
CA PRO A 237 7.10 -15.48 -5.88
C PRO A 237 7.62 -15.56 -4.44
N VAL A 238 6.73 -15.70 -3.47
CA VAL A 238 7.06 -15.74 -2.05
C VAL A 238 6.42 -16.93 -1.35
N THR A 239 7.02 -17.36 -0.24
CA THR A 239 6.41 -18.31 0.70
C THR A 239 6.49 -17.78 2.13
N VAL A 240 5.53 -18.18 2.97
CA VAL A 240 5.51 -17.80 4.39
C VAL A 240 6.55 -18.61 5.15
N VAL A 241 7.46 -17.90 5.81
CA VAL A 241 8.52 -18.47 6.65
C VAL A 241 8.30 -18.26 8.15
N GLY A 242 7.29 -17.48 8.52
CA GLY A 242 6.90 -17.28 9.91
C GLY A 242 5.84 -16.21 10.07
N THR A 243 5.44 -15.97 11.32
CA THR A 243 4.58 -14.85 11.72
C THR A 243 5.40 -13.89 12.56
N HIS A 244 5.22 -12.59 12.35
CA HIS A 244 5.93 -11.58 13.13
C HIS A 244 5.53 -11.68 14.62
N PRO A 245 6.47 -11.77 15.57
CA PRO A 245 6.15 -12.07 16.97
C PRO A 245 5.29 -10.99 17.65
N ASN A 246 5.51 -9.72 17.29
CA ASN A 246 4.78 -8.59 17.88
C ASN A 246 3.57 -8.15 17.03
N ASN A 247 3.29 -8.83 15.90
CA ASN A 247 2.18 -8.46 15.01
C ASN A 247 1.58 -9.71 14.36
N PRO A 248 0.50 -10.29 14.92
CA PRO A 248 -0.11 -11.50 14.40
C PRO A 248 -0.75 -11.33 13.02
N ASN A 249 -0.98 -10.09 12.58
CA ASN A 249 -1.46 -9.78 11.24
C ASN A 249 -0.33 -9.70 10.21
N GLN A 250 0.93 -9.87 10.58
CA GLN A 250 2.05 -9.80 9.67
C GLN A 250 2.70 -11.17 9.48
N ARG A 251 2.59 -11.69 8.26
CA ARG A 251 3.33 -12.88 7.82
C ARG A 251 4.71 -12.43 7.31
N LEU A 252 5.75 -13.16 7.69
CA LEU A 252 7.09 -12.99 7.15
C LEU A 252 7.19 -13.88 5.91
N CYS A 253 7.45 -13.28 4.76
CA CYS A 253 7.51 -13.97 3.49
C CYS A 253 8.92 -13.87 2.90
N PHE A 254 9.46 -14.99 2.43
CA PHE A 254 10.76 -15.07 1.76
C PHE A 254 10.58 -15.04 0.24
N ASP A 255 11.40 -14.25 -0.45
CA ASP A 255 11.45 -14.19 -1.92
C ASP A 255 12.14 -15.42 -2.50
N LEU A 256 11.38 -16.26 -3.19
CA LEU A 256 11.84 -17.55 -3.71
C LEU A 256 12.79 -17.43 -4.92
N ARG A 257 13.04 -16.22 -5.43
CA ARG A 257 14.09 -15.99 -6.45
C ARG A 257 15.50 -16.13 -5.88
N GLN A 258 15.64 -16.03 -4.56
CA GLN A 258 16.92 -16.04 -3.87
C GLN A 258 17.19 -17.42 -3.24
N ASP A 259 18.46 -17.82 -3.17
CA ASP A 259 18.84 -19.08 -2.54
C ASP A 259 18.57 -19.02 -1.02
N PRO A 260 17.78 -19.96 -0.45
CA PRO A 260 17.53 -20.05 0.98
C PRO A 260 18.78 -20.12 1.87
N ALA A 261 19.95 -20.50 1.34
CA ALA A 261 21.24 -20.50 2.03
C ALA A 261 21.53 -19.15 2.70
N ILE A 262 21.14 -18.03 2.08
CA ILE A 262 21.32 -16.67 2.64
C ILE A 262 20.66 -16.48 4.02
N LEU A 263 19.68 -17.32 4.36
CA LEU A 263 18.99 -17.33 5.64
C LEU A 263 19.40 -18.53 6.51
N LEU A 264 19.62 -19.69 5.88
CA LEU A 264 19.90 -20.95 6.57
C LEU A 264 21.33 -21.01 7.13
N ASP A 265 22.29 -20.39 6.47
CA ASP A 265 23.71 -20.49 6.85
C ASP A 265 24.09 -19.43 7.90
N LEU A 266 23.30 -18.35 8.01
CA LEU A 266 23.57 -17.26 8.94
C LEU A 266 23.07 -17.56 10.36
N ASN A 267 23.79 -17.07 11.35
CA ASN A 267 23.32 -17.07 12.74
C ASN A 267 22.35 -15.89 13.01
N VAL A 268 21.70 -15.90 14.19
CA VAL A 268 20.68 -14.89 14.56
C VAL A 268 21.23 -13.46 14.52
N GLU A 269 22.45 -13.22 15.00
CA GLU A 269 23.04 -11.88 15.04
C GLU A 269 23.35 -11.36 13.63
N GLN A 270 23.89 -12.20 12.76
CA GLN A 270 24.14 -11.86 11.36
C GLN A 270 22.84 -11.56 10.61
N ILE A 271 21.77 -12.32 10.90
CA ILE A 271 20.45 -12.05 10.31
C ILE A 271 19.91 -10.70 10.80
N ARG A 272 20.05 -10.42 12.09
CA ARG A 272 19.60 -9.17 12.72
C ARG A 272 20.30 -7.96 12.10
N GLU A 273 21.63 -8.01 11.99
CA GLU A 273 22.43 -6.98 11.34
C GLU A 273 21.98 -6.72 9.90
N ARG A 274 21.87 -7.77 9.07
CA ARG A 274 21.47 -7.61 7.66
C ARG A 274 20.04 -7.13 7.46
N LEU A 275 19.11 -7.47 8.35
CA LEU A 275 17.72 -7.04 8.25
C LEU A 275 17.51 -5.60 8.71
N PHE A 276 18.18 -5.17 9.77
CA PHE A 276 17.90 -3.87 10.41
C PHE A 276 18.90 -2.76 10.06
N THR A 277 20.05 -3.08 9.46
CA THR A 277 20.93 -2.07 8.86
C THR A 277 20.29 -1.52 7.58
N PRO A 278 20.18 -0.19 7.39
CA PRO A 278 19.71 0.39 6.13
C PRO A 278 20.55 -0.06 4.94
N SER A 279 19.94 -0.19 3.74
CA SER A 279 20.67 -0.73 2.57
C SER A 279 21.86 0.14 2.15
N ALA A 280 21.83 1.44 2.43
CA ALA A 280 22.94 2.35 2.15
C ALA A 280 24.17 2.11 3.04
N ASP A 281 23.94 1.49 4.20
CA ASP A 281 24.97 1.25 5.23
C ASP A 281 25.45 -0.22 5.22
N LEU A 282 24.86 -1.07 4.37
CA LEU A 282 25.32 -2.45 4.19
C LEU A 282 26.63 -2.47 3.38
N PRO A 283 27.61 -3.32 3.74
CA PRO A 283 28.79 -3.54 2.92
C PRO A 283 28.43 -3.97 1.49
N ALA A 284 29.24 -3.57 0.51
CA ALA A 284 28.96 -3.80 -0.92
C ALA A 284 28.89 -5.29 -1.30
N ASP A 285 29.54 -6.17 -0.54
CA ASP A 285 29.56 -7.62 -0.71
C ASP A 285 28.47 -8.35 0.11
N VAL A 286 27.68 -7.61 0.90
CA VAL A 286 26.65 -8.17 1.77
C VAL A 286 25.26 -7.96 1.17
N GLU A 287 24.65 -9.07 0.74
CA GLU A 287 23.27 -9.05 0.27
C GLU A 287 22.27 -8.99 1.43
N ARG A 288 21.23 -8.16 1.24
CA ARG A 288 20.08 -8.09 2.15
C ARG A 288 19.30 -9.40 2.11
N ILE A 289 18.97 -9.92 3.29
CA ILE A 289 18.12 -11.11 3.41
C ILE A 289 16.73 -10.79 2.84
N PRO A 290 16.22 -11.57 1.88
CA PRO A 290 15.05 -11.23 1.09
C PRO A 290 13.75 -11.64 1.80
N ILE A 291 13.60 -11.19 3.04
CA ILE A 291 12.39 -11.36 3.85
C ILE A 291 11.61 -10.06 3.86
N LYS A 292 10.31 -10.15 3.60
CA LYS A 292 9.37 -9.03 3.65
C LYS A 292 8.16 -9.38 4.51
N GLY A 293 7.76 -8.43 5.35
CA GLY A 293 6.46 -8.47 6.02
C GLY A 293 5.29 -8.25 5.07
N VAL A 294 4.30 -9.13 5.10
CA VAL A 294 3.00 -8.98 4.44
C VAL A 294 1.93 -8.87 5.52
N LYS A 295 1.33 -7.68 5.64
CA LYS A 295 0.24 -7.40 6.59
C LYS A 295 -1.08 -7.85 5.98
N VAL A 296 -1.74 -8.83 6.58
CA VAL A 296 -2.98 -9.42 6.04
C VAL A 296 -4.18 -8.48 6.07
N ASN A 297 -4.14 -7.49 6.96
CA ASN A 297 -5.18 -6.47 7.15
C ASN A 297 -4.89 -5.14 6.42
N ALA A 298 -3.90 -5.13 5.52
CA ALA A 298 -3.52 -3.97 4.71
C ALA A 298 -3.77 -4.21 3.21
N SER A 299 -4.82 -4.98 2.90
CA SER A 299 -5.26 -5.35 1.55
C SER A 299 -4.11 -5.72 0.59
N PRO A 300 -3.18 -6.61 0.99
CA PRO A 300 -2.04 -6.95 0.16
C PRO A 300 -2.49 -7.67 -1.10
N ILE A 301 -1.95 -7.27 -2.26
CA ILE A 301 -2.25 -7.93 -3.53
C ILE A 301 -1.36 -9.17 -3.67
N LEU A 302 -2.05 -10.31 -3.74
CA LEU A 302 -1.47 -11.65 -3.83
C LEU A 302 -2.16 -12.41 -4.97
N ALA A 303 -1.46 -13.36 -5.59
CA ALA A 303 -2.07 -14.29 -6.55
C ALA A 303 -1.52 -15.71 -6.32
N PRO A 304 -2.33 -16.78 -6.54
CA PRO A 304 -1.79 -18.14 -6.54
C PRO A 304 -0.64 -18.24 -7.55
N ILE A 305 0.44 -18.96 -7.22
CA ILE A 305 1.62 -19.05 -8.09
C ILE A 305 1.29 -19.56 -9.50
N GLY A 306 0.28 -20.42 -9.63
CA GLY A 306 -0.20 -20.94 -10.93
C GLY A 306 -0.83 -19.90 -11.86
N THR A 307 -1.05 -18.66 -11.39
CA THR A 307 -1.49 -17.54 -12.25
C THR A 307 -0.37 -17.01 -13.14
N LEU A 308 0.90 -17.31 -12.80
CA LEU A 308 2.07 -16.99 -13.59
C LEU A 308 2.19 -17.94 -14.79
N GLY A 309 1.78 -17.47 -15.97
CA GLY A 309 1.99 -18.18 -17.23
C GLY A 309 3.47 -18.24 -17.62
N LYS A 310 3.80 -19.07 -18.63
CA LYS A 310 5.17 -19.18 -19.15
C LYS A 310 5.68 -17.84 -19.69
N ASP A 311 4.88 -17.17 -20.51
CA ASP A 311 5.25 -15.89 -21.14
C ASP A 311 5.50 -14.79 -20.09
N ALA A 312 4.69 -14.74 -19.03
CA ALA A 312 4.88 -13.81 -17.93
C ALA A 312 6.12 -14.16 -17.10
N ALA A 313 6.39 -15.45 -16.87
CA ALA A 313 7.60 -15.89 -16.16
C ALA A 313 8.87 -15.54 -16.94
N GLU A 314 8.87 -15.73 -18.26
CA GLU A 314 9.97 -15.34 -19.15
C GLU A 314 10.16 -13.82 -19.15
N ARG A 315 9.06 -13.05 -19.33
CA ARG A 315 9.09 -11.59 -19.33
C ARG A 315 9.69 -10.99 -18.07
N TRP A 316 9.39 -11.57 -16.90
CA TRP A 316 9.86 -11.06 -15.61
C TRP A 316 11.10 -11.77 -15.07
N ASP A 317 11.70 -12.65 -15.88
CA ASP A 317 12.88 -13.45 -15.54
C ASP A 317 12.68 -14.18 -14.19
N ILE A 318 11.64 -15.04 -14.16
CA ILE A 318 11.27 -15.89 -13.03
C ILE A 318 11.42 -17.36 -13.46
N ASP A 319 12.46 -18.03 -12.98
CA ASP A 319 12.65 -19.47 -13.19
C ASP A 319 11.72 -20.29 -12.28
N GLN A 320 10.63 -20.80 -12.87
CA GLN A 320 9.63 -21.58 -12.13
C GLN A 320 10.17 -22.89 -11.52
N GLN A 321 11.23 -23.49 -12.09
CA GLN A 321 11.84 -24.70 -11.51
C GLN A 321 12.67 -24.34 -10.30
N GLN A 322 13.45 -23.25 -10.39
CA GLN A 322 14.18 -22.71 -9.25
C GLN A 322 13.23 -22.38 -8.09
N ILE A 323 12.09 -21.72 -8.36
CA ILE A 323 11.08 -21.41 -7.33
C ILE A 323 10.63 -22.67 -6.59
N LYS A 324 10.40 -23.79 -7.30
CA LYS A 324 10.00 -25.06 -6.67
C LYS A 324 11.10 -25.64 -5.80
N VAL A 325 12.35 -25.61 -6.26
CA VAL A 325 13.51 -26.09 -5.51
C VAL A 325 13.69 -25.28 -4.22
N HIS A 326 13.66 -23.94 -4.32
CA HIS A 326 13.78 -23.06 -3.17
C HIS A 326 12.62 -23.22 -2.20
N ALA A 327 11.38 -23.34 -2.70
CA ALA A 327 10.20 -23.57 -1.86
C ALA A 327 10.32 -24.87 -1.06
N ARG A 328 10.82 -25.94 -1.68
CA ARG A 328 11.05 -27.23 -1.01
C ARG A 328 12.10 -27.11 0.11
N ARG A 329 13.24 -26.46 -0.17
CA ARG A 329 14.29 -26.23 0.83
C ARG A 329 13.79 -25.41 2.02
N ILE A 330 12.97 -24.39 1.77
CA ILE A 330 12.33 -23.59 2.83
C ILE A 330 11.36 -24.44 3.65
N ASP A 331 10.55 -25.28 3.01
CA ASP A 331 9.59 -26.15 3.69
C ASP A 331 10.29 -27.19 4.59
N GLU A 332 11.36 -27.81 4.08
CA GLU A 332 12.20 -28.75 4.84
C GLU A 332 12.86 -28.10 6.07
N ALA A 333 13.18 -26.80 5.99
CA ALA A 333 13.81 -26.04 7.08
C ALA A 333 12.84 -25.12 7.84
N LYS A 334 11.52 -25.28 7.66
CA LYS A 334 10.51 -24.31 8.13
C LYS A 334 10.59 -24.01 9.62
N SER A 335 10.68 -25.05 10.46
CA SER A 335 10.77 -24.89 11.92
C SER A 335 12.06 -24.18 12.32
N GLN A 336 13.20 -24.55 11.71
CA GLN A 336 14.49 -23.91 11.97
C GLN A 336 14.45 -22.41 11.61
N ILE A 337 13.85 -22.06 10.47
CA ILE A 337 13.71 -20.67 10.04
C ILE A 337 12.80 -19.90 11.00
N ALA A 338 11.65 -20.45 11.36
CA ALA A 338 10.71 -19.80 12.27
C ALA A 338 11.37 -19.50 13.63
N ASP A 339 12.12 -20.45 14.20
CA ASP A 339 12.85 -20.27 15.46
C ASP A 339 13.93 -19.21 15.36
N LYS A 340 14.68 -19.16 14.25
CA LYS A 340 15.66 -18.10 14.00
C LYS A 340 14.98 -16.74 13.95
N LEU A 341 13.92 -16.59 13.15
CA LEU A 341 13.22 -15.32 12.98
C LEU A 341 12.59 -14.84 14.29
N LEU A 342 12.01 -15.74 15.08
CA LEU A 342 11.50 -15.41 16.40
C LEU A 342 12.58 -14.75 17.27
N LYS A 343 13.79 -15.34 17.32
CA LYS A 343 14.92 -14.79 18.07
C LYS A 343 15.45 -13.48 17.48
N VAL A 344 15.46 -13.32 16.15
CA VAL A 344 15.91 -12.09 15.47
C VAL A 344 15.07 -10.88 15.89
N TYR A 345 13.74 -11.05 15.94
CA TYR A 345 12.79 -10.00 16.28
C TYR A 345 12.59 -9.81 17.80
N GLN A 346 13.07 -10.74 18.63
CA GLN A 346 13.10 -10.57 20.09
C GLN A 346 14.16 -9.54 20.50
N GLY A 347 13.83 -8.71 21.50
CA GLY A 347 14.77 -7.77 22.12
C GLY A 347 15.01 -6.48 21.33
N GLN A 348 14.24 -6.20 20.27
CA GLN A 348 14.30 -4.91 19.58
C GLN A 348 13.89 -3.77 20.52
N GLN A 349 14.84 -2.87 20.77
CA GLN A 349 14.58 -1.61 21.45
C GLN A 349 14.37 -0.53 20.39
N TRP A 350 13.20 0.10 20.44
CA TRP A 350 12.89 1.27 19.61
C TRP A 350 13.24 2.53 20.40
N GLN A 351 13.63 3.59 19.70
CA GLN A 351 13.74 4.89 20.34
C GLN A 351 12.40 5.28 20.94
N GLU A 352 12.45 5.77 22.17
CA GLU A 352 11.26 6.30 22.82
C GLU A 352 10.80 7.57 22.08
N VAL A 353 9.52 7.60 21.74
CA VAL A 353 8.87 8.76 21.11
C VAL A 353 7.99 9.40 22.17
N THR A 354 8.26 10.66 22.48
CA THR A 354 7.58 11.41 23.56
C THR A 354 6.64 12.49 23.05
N ASP A 355 6.71 12.82 21.76
CA ASP A 355 5.82 13.78 21.11
C ASP A 355 4.45 13.13 20.85
N PRO A 356 3.36 13.61 21.48
CA PRO A 356 2.05 12.99 21.36
C PRO A 356 1.57 12.88 19.91
N ASP A 357 1.88 13.84 19.03
CA ASP A 357 1.48 13.76 17.62
C ASP A 357 2.07 12.54 16.90
N LEU A 358 3.20 12.04 17.39
CA LEU A 358 3.93 10.90 16.81
C LEU A 358 3.61 9.57 17.53
N MET A 359 2.76 9.60 18.55
CA MET A 359 2.52 8.48 19.46
C MET A 359 1.36 7.56 19.06
N LEU A 360 0.73 7.75 17.88
CA LEU A 360 -0.38 6.91 17.38
C LEU A 360 -0.12 5.39 17.49
N TYR A 361 1.10 4.95 17.20
CA TYR A 361 1.50 3.54 17.25
C TYR A 361 2.31 3.18 18.51
N THR A 362 2.44 4.11 19.46
CA THR A 362 3.09 3.86 20.74
C THR A 362 2.03 3.55 21.79
N GLY A 363 2.31 2.58 22.67
CA GLY A 363 1.33 2.13 23.67
C GLY A 363 0.28 1.17 23.10
N GLY A 364 -0.86 1.07 23.81
CA GLY A 364 -1.98 0.20 23.45
C GLY A 364 -3.11 0.92 22.70
N PHE A 365 -4.13 0.18 22.30
CA PHE A 365 -5.38 0.76 21.80
C PHE A 365 -6.20 1.37 22.95
N PHE A 366 -6.85 2.50 22.69
CA PHE A 366 -7.76 3.17 23.63
C PHE A 366 -9.20 2.69 23.50
#